data_AF-A0A319DUN4-F1
#
_entry.id   AF-A0A319DUN4-F1
#
_cell.length_a   1.000
_cell.length_b   1.000
_cell.length_c   1.000
_cell.angle_alpha   90.00
_cell.angle_beta   90.00
_cell.angle_gamma   90.00
#
_symmetry.space_group_name_H-M   'P 1'
#
loop_
_entity.id
_entity.type
_entity.pdbx_description
1 polymer ?
#
loop_
_entity_poly.entity_id
_entity_poly.type
_entity_poly.pdbx_seq_one_letter_code
_entity_poly.pdbx_strand_id
1 'polypeptide(L)'
;MSTVNIVKYFFYRGSEIHKTTSMNGMHQIDPLGYHVTLCFKDEQQLLRGTHVSSHGYVKDQDNLEFIQATHTREKSDKTKRQRGKKDVWPSEDMLVQAPDIGYSHLPPN
;
A
#
# COMPACT_ATOMS: atom_id res chain seq x y z
N MET A 1 6.32 -20.85 -12.96
CA MET A 1 6.82 -19.50 -13.28
C MET A 1 6.36 -18.56 -12.17
N SER A 2 7.28 -18.06 -11.33
CA SER A 2 6.94 -17.01 -10.37
C SER A 2 6.92 -15.70 -11.14
N THR A 3 5.74 -15.10 -11.30
CA THR A 3 5.63 -13.75 -11.85
C THR A 3 6.13 -12.78 -10.77
N VAL A 4 7.32 -12.23 -10.98
CA VAL A 4 7.77 -11.08 -10.20
C VAL A 4 6.96 -9.88 -10.68
N ASN A 5 5.95 -9.49 -9.91
CA ASN A 5 5.21 -8.26 -10.16
C ASN A 5 6.07 -7.09 -9.68
N ILE A 6 6.80 -6.47 -10.61
CA ILE A 6 7.63 -5.30 -10.33
C ILE A 6 6.67 -4.13 -10.09
N VAL A 7 6.70 -3.57 -8.88
CA VAL A 7 6.00 -2.32 -8.57
C VAL A 7 6.58 -1.22 -9.46
N LYS A 8 5.73 -0.50 -10.18
CA LYS A 8 6.11 0.65 -11.02
C LYS A 8 5.92 1.97 -10.28
N TYR A 9 4.79 2.11 -9.61
CA TYR A 9 4.46 3.31 -8.85
C TYR A 9 3.94 2.94 -7.48
N PHE A 10 4.30 3.75 -6.49
CA PHE A 10 3.73 3.66 -5.16
C PHE A 10 3.60 5.04 -4.52
N PHE A 11 2.78 5.12 -3.49
CA PHE A 11 2.75 6.27 -2.58
C PHE A 11 2.41 5.80 -1.16
N TYR A 12 2.92 6.53 -0.18
CA TYR A 12 2.53 6.33 1.21
C TYR A 12 1.20 7.02 1.48
N ARG A 13 0.23 6.27 1.95
CA ARG A 13 -1.08 6.79 2.33
C ARG A 13 -1.04 7.13 3.83
N GLY A 14 -0.64 8.37 4.11
CA GLY A 14 -0.25 8.80 5.46
C GLY A 14 1.27 8.85 5.54
N SER A 15 1.81 9.93 6.09
CA SER A 15 3.24 10.24 6.00
C SER A 15 4.13 9.43 6.95
N GLU A 16 3.55 8.67 7.89
CA GLU A 16 4.29 8.11 9.04
C GLU A 16 3.75 6.75 9.48
N ILE A 17 4.54 6.01 10.26
CA ILE A 17 4.11 4.83 11.00
C ILE A 17 2.95 5.23 11.92
N HIS A 18 1.83 4.51 11.85
CA HIS A 18 0.64 4.81 12.65
C HIS A 18 -0.01 3.54 13.20
N LYS A 19 -0.71 3.69 14.32
CA LYS A 19 -1.45 2.60 14.98
C LYS A 19 -2.95 2.59 14.67
N THR A 20 -3.43 3.47 13.80
CA THR A 20 -4.86 3.67 13.59
C THR A 20 -5.26 3.43 12.15
N THR A 21 -6.35 2.69 11.94
CA THR A 21 -6.95 2.50 10.63
C THR A 21 -8.37 3.08 10.60
N SER A 22 -8.91 3.30 9.40
CA SER A 22 -10.29 3.72 9.21
C SER A 22 -11.15 2.51 8.90
N MET A 23 -11.94 2.05 9.87
CA MET A 23 -12.95 1.01 9.70
C MET A 23 -14.33 1.63 9.88
N ASN A 24 -15.25 1.38 8.94
CA ASN A 24 -16.62 1.91 8.98
C ASN A 24 -16.71 3.44 9.19
N GLY A 25 -15.70 4.21 8.79
CA GLY A 25 -15.72 5.68 8.80
C GLY A 25 -15.18 6.28 10.07
N MET A 26 -14.76 5.43 11.01
CA MET A 26 -14.19 5.81 12.28
C MET A 26 -12.71 5.42 12.32
N HIS A 27 -11.89 6.32 12.82
CA HIS A 27 -10.51 6.01 13.16
C HIS A 27 -10.50 5.19 14.43
N GLN A 28 -9.94 4.00 14.36
CA GLN A 28 -9.79 3.10 15.49
C GLN A 28 -8.37 2.51 15.51
N ILE A 29 -7.94 2.03 16.67
CA ILE A 29 -6.67 1.33 16.79
C ILE A 29 -6.73 0.07 15.93
N ASP A 30 -5.72 -0.11 15.09
CA ASP A 30 -5.58 -1.29 14.27
C ASP A 30 -5.19 -2.47 15.18
N PRO A 31 -5.92 -3.60 15.14
CA PRO A 31 -5.65 -4.75 16.00
C PRO A 31 -4.28 -5.39 15.74
N LEU A 32 -3.68 -5.15 14.58
CA LEU A 32 -2.36 -5.66 14.22
C LEU A 32 -1.21 -4.69 14.56
N GLY A 33 -1.54 -3.51 15.09
CA GLY A 33 -0.58 -2.57 15.68
C GLY A 33 -0.04 -1.50 14.73
N TYR A 34 1.21 -1.11 14.94
CA TYR A 34 1.87 -0.06 14.15
C TYR A 34 2.13 -0.53 12.73
N HIS A 35 1.82 0.33 11.76
CA HIS A 35 1.99 0.03 10.35
C HIS A 35 2.20 1.28 9.53
N VAL A 36 2.77 1.09 8.34
CA VAL A 36 2.69 2.03 7.24
C VAL A 36 1.62 1.56 6.26
N THR A 37 0.84 2.48 5.73
CA THR A 37 -0.06 2.18 4.63
C THR A 37 0.59 2.62 3.33
N LEU A 38 0.82 1.68 2.43
CA LEU A 38 1.34 1.96 1.08
C LEU A 38 0.30 1.55 0.04
N CYS A 39 0.24 2.28 -1.05
CA CYS A 39 -0.56 1.92 -2.21
C CYS A 39 0.37 1.81 -3.40
N PHE A 40 0.23 0.75 -4.17
CA PHE A 40 1.15 0.45 -5.26
C PHE A 40 0.44 -0.14 -6.46
N LYS A 41 1.14 -0.10 -7.58
CA LYS A 41 0.74 -0.71 -8.85
C LYS A 41 1.92 -1.34 -9.54
N ASP A 42 1.71 -2.53 -10.08
CA ASP A 42 2.56 -3.08 -11.13
C ASP A 42 2.16 -2.55 -12.52
N GLU A 43 2.87 -3.01 -13.55
CA GLU A 43 2.63 -2.62 -14.95
C GLU A 43 1.24 -3.01 -15.45
N GLN A 44 0.71 -4.17 -15.04
CA GLN A 44 -0.62 -4.58 -15.48
C GLN A 44 -1.71 -3.74 -14.82
N GLN A 45 -1.54 -3.42 -13.54
CA GLN A 45 -2.42 -2.55 -12.77
C GLN A 45 -2.40 -1.10 -13.25
N LEU A 46 -1.25 -0.65 -13.76
CA LEU A 46 -1.15 0.62 -14.47
C LEU A 46 -2.03 0.62 -15.73
N LEU A 47 -1.92 -0.41 -16.58
CA LEU A 47 -2.73 -0.55 -17.79
C LEU A 47 -4.23 -0.65 -17.49
N ARG A 48 -4.60 -1.32 -16.38
CA ARG A 48 -6.00 -1.49 -15.96
C ARG A 48 -6.58 -0.29 -15.22
N GLY A 49 -5.77 0.68 -14.77
CA GLY A 49 -6.25 1.78 -13.94
C GLY A 49 -6.73 1.32 -12.55
N THR A 50 -6.01 0.37 -11.96
CA THR A 50 -6.31 -0.24 -10.66
C THR A 50 -5.09 -0.25 -9.74
N HIS A 51 -5.25 -0.34 -8.42
CA HIS A 51 -4.17 -0.46 -7.44
C HIS A 51 -4.49 -1.44 -6.31
N VAL A 52 -3.44 -1.77 -5.55
CA VAL A 52 -3.54 -2.46 -4.26
C VAL A 52 -3.13 -1.52 -3.14
N SER A 53 -3.84 -1.56 -2.02
CA SER A 53 -3.38 -0.96 -0.77
C SER A 53 -2.83 -2.06 0.14
N SER A 54 -1.73 -1.79 0.82
CA SER A 54 -1.12 -2.70 1.77
C SER A 54 -0.81 -2.00 3.08
N HIS A 55 -0.98 -2.72 4.18
CA HIS A 55 -0.41 -2.34 5.47
C HIS A 55 0.85 -3.17 5.66
N GLY A 56 2.00 -2.50 5.78
CA GLY A 56 3.24 -3.10 6.25
C GLY A 56 3.34 -2.87 7.74
N TYR A 57 3.12 -3.92 8.53
CA TYR A 57 3.18 -3.85 9.98
C TYR A 57 4.62 -3.87 10.46
N VAL A 58 4.88 -3.06 11.47
CA VAL A 58 6.19 -2.89 12.07
C VAL A 58 6.13 -3.17 13.56
N LYS A 59 7.29 -3.46 14.15
CA LYS A 59 7.40 -3.82 15.56
C LYS A 59 7.01 -2.68 16.51
N ASP A 60 7.35 -1.45 16.15
CA ASP A 60 7.08 -0.24 16.94
C ASP A 60 6.98 1.01 16.05
N GLN A 61 6.74 2.17 16.67
CA GLN A 61 6.53 3.43 15.97
C GLN A 61 7.81 4.08 15.44
N ASP A 62 8.98 3.62 15.92
CA ASP A 62 10.27 4.29 15.72
C ASP A 62 11.11 3.59 14.65
N ASN A 63 10.80 2.32 14.34
CA ASN A 63 11.58 1.49 13.43
C ASN A 63 10.74 0.91 12.27
N LEU A 64 11.28 0.99 11.05
CA LEU A 64 10.72 0.31 9.86
C LEU A 64 11.16 -1.16 9.76
N GLU A 65 11.13 -1.88 10.88
CA GLU A 65 11.35 -3.32 10.91
C GLU A 65 10.02 -4.04 10.61
N PHE A 66 9.83 -4.45 9.35
CA PHE A 66 8.60 -5.09 8.89
C PHE A 66 8.46 -6.52 9.42
N ILE A 67 7.32 -6.81 10.05
CA ILE A 67 7.01 -8.13 10.62
C ILE A 67 6.02 -8.92 9.77
N GLN A 68 5.06 -8.25 9.12
CA GLN A 68 4.09 -8.87 8.22
C GLN A 68 3.45 -7.80 7.34
N ALA A 69 2.80 -8.24 6.26
CA ALA A 69 2.00 -7.36 5.41
C ALA A 69 0.60 -7.94 5.20
N THR A 70 -0.39 -7.05 5.12
CA THR A 70 -1.71 -7.41 4.59
C THR A 70 -1.99 -6.58 3.35
N HIS A 71 -2.79 -7.16 2.44
CA HIS A 71 -3.12 -6.54 1.16
C HIS A 71 -4.63 -6.50 0.99
N THR A 72 -5.15 -5.36 0.55
CA THR A 72 -6.53 -5.29 0.08
C THR A 72 -6.64 -5.97 -1.29
N ARG A 73 -7.87 -6.30 -1.68
CA ARG A 73 -8.15 -6.62 -3.09
C ARG A 73 -7.78 -5.44 -3.99
N GLU A 74 -7.46 -5.75 -5.24
CA GLU A 74 -7.28 -4.76 -6.30
C GLU A 74 -8.56 -3.92 -6.45
N LYS A 75 -8.41 -2.61 -6.61
CA LYS A 75 -9.53 -1.65 -6.73
C LYS A 75 -9.21 -0.58 -7.76
N SER A 76 -10.26 -0.02 -8.37
CA SER A 76 -10.11 1.07 -9.35
C SER A 76 -9.47 2.30 -8.71
N ASP A 77 -8.68 3.05 -9.48
CA ASP A 77 -8.12 4.34 -9.03
C ASP A 77 -9.18 5.36 -8.67
N LYS A 78 -10.35 5.26 -9.31
CA LYS A 78 -11.52 6.09 -9.04
C LYS A 78 -12.21 5.76 -7.72
N THR A 79 -11.70 4.78 -6.97
CA THR A 79 -12.22 4.44 -5.65
C THR A 79 -12.08 5.64 -4.74
N LYS A 80 -13.22 6.20 -4.31
CA LYS A 80 -13.24 7.34 -3.41
C LYS A 80 -12.93 6.90 -1.97
N ARG A 81 -12.26 7.77 -1.23
CA ARG A 81 -12.20 7.66 0.24
C ARG A 81 -13.62 7.74 0.81
N GLN A 82 -13.81 7.21 2.01
CA GLN A 82 -15.12 7.00 2.65
C GLN A 82 -16.03 8.25 2.78
N ARG A 83 -15.50 9.47 2.60
CA ARG A 83 -16.27 10.72 2.54
C ARG A 83 -16.49 11.28 1.13
N GLY A 84 -16.21 10.52 0.08
CA GLY A 84 -16.44 10.90 -1.33
C GLY A 84 -15.53 12.00 -1.88
N LYS A 85 -14.77 12.70 -1.03
CA LYS A 85 -14.08 13.95 -1.42
C LYS A 85 -12.82 13.78 -2.28
N LYS A 86 -12.11 12.66 -2.16
CA LYS A 86 -10.85 12.41 -2.88
C LYS A 86 -10.72 10.95 -3.26
N ASP A 87 -10.10 10.70 -4.41
CA ASP A 87 -9.67 9.37 -4.80
C ASP A 87 -8.66 8.82 -3.79
N VAL A 88 -8.65 7.49 -3.65
CA VAL A 88 -7.64 6.80 -2.86
C VAL A 88 -6.30 6.90 -3.57
N TRP A 89 -6.29 6.69 -4.89
CA TRP A 89 -5.14 6.91 -5.76
C TRP A 89 -4.97 8.41 -6.04
N PRO A 90 -3.81 9.01 -5.76
CA PRO A 90 -3.59 10.43 -5.94
C PRO A 90 -3.20 10.75 -7.40
N SER A 91 -3.06 12.04 -7.69
CA SER A 91 -2.51 12.54 -8.95
C SER A 91 -1.02 12.20 -9.08
N GLU A 92 -0.51 12.24 -10.32
CA GLU A 92 0.85 11.80 -10.66
C GLU A 92 1.95 12.55 -9.92
N ASP A 93 1.75 13.83 -9.61
CA ASP A 93 2.67 14.68 -8.84
C ASP A 93 2.90 14.21 -7.40
N MET A 94 2.04 13.34 -6.89
CA MET A 94 2.13 12.75 -5.55
C MET A 94 2.66 11.31 -5.57
N LEU A 95 2.97 10.77 -6.75
CA LEU A 95 3.48 9.41 -6.91
C LEU A 95 4.99 9.37 -6.78
N VAL A 96 5.49 8.35 -6.09
CA VAL A 96 6.90 7.99 -6.11
C VAL A 96 7.06 6.87 -7.13
N GLN A 97 7.92 7.08 -8.12
CA GLN A 97 8.35 6.01 -9.00
C GLN A 97 9.17 5.03 -8.16
N ALA A 98 8.75 3.76 -8.16
CA ALA A 98 9.56 2.74 -7.54
C ALA A 98 10.91 2.69 -8.28
N PRO A 99 12.05 2.67 -7.57
CA PRO A 99 13.30 2.33 -8.23
C PRO A 99 13.11 0.94 -8.86
N ASP A 100 13.71 0.71 -10.03
CA ASP A 100 13.69 -0.59 -10.71
C ASP A 100 14.51 -1.62 -9.91
N ILE A 101 14.06 -1.93 -8.70
CA ILE A 101 14.60 -2.96 -7.82
C ILE A 101 13.70 -4.16 -8.02
N GLY A 102 14.21 -5.15 -8.76
CA GLY A 102 13.53 -6.42 -8.92
C GLY A 102 13.43 -7.14 -7.57
N TYR A 103 12.25 -7.18 -6.96
CA TYR A 103 12.00 -8.00 -5.78
C TYR A 103 11.74 -9.45 -6.21
N SER A 104 12.74 -10.32 -6.08
CA SER A 104 12.54 -11.76 -6.24
C SER A 104 12.16 -12.40 -4.90
N HIS A 105 10.94 -12.94 -4.80
CA HIS A 105 10.65 -13.95 -3.79
C HIS A 105 11.20 -15.29 -4.30
N LEU A 106 12.44 -15.60 -3.91
CA LEU A 106 12.95 -16.96 -4.08
C LEU A 106 12.28 -17.84 -3.02
N PRO A 107 11.68 -18.99 -3.39
CA PRO A 107 11.21 -19.94 -2.40
C PRO A 107 12.40 -20.41 -1.54
N PRO A 108 12.19 -20.68 -0.24
CA PRO A 108 13.25 -21.27 0.58
C PRO A 108 13.64 -22.64 0.00
N ASN A 109 14.95 -22.90 -0.05
CA ASN A 109 15.55 -24.18 -0.45
C ASN A 109 15.17 -25.33 0.50
#